data_AF-A0A7S1Z919-F1
#
_entry.id   AF-A0A7S1Z919-F1
#
_cell.length_a   1.000
_cell.length_b   1.000
_cell.length_c   1.000
_cell.angle_alpha   90.00
_cell.angle_beta   90.00
_cell.angle_gamma   90.00
#
_symmetry.space_group_name_H-M   'P 1'
#
loop_
_entity.id
_entity.type
_entity.pdbx_description
1 polymer ?
#
loop_
_entity_poly.entity_id
_entity_poly.type
_entity_poly.pdbx_seq_one_letter_code
_entity_poly.pdbx_strand_id
1 'polypeptide(L)'
;VRAAQKIISGTSSSPSAAAARSSRFSEAQASIRQDMKPMRGKGPTPRVLACADAKAEASFVVKTVQEMIDSGDIAHPRTVALIYRTNAQSRALEEECVAAGLPYLVRGGAGTFYSRAE
;
A
#
# COMPACT_ATOMS: atom_id res chain seq x y z
N VAL A 1 -0.03 20.80 -0.56
CA VAL A 1 -1.34 21.30 -1.09
C VAL A 1 -2.44 20.50 -0.42
N ARG A 2 -3.34 21.18 0.30
CA ARG A 2 -4.25 20.60 1.31
C ARG A 2 -5.20 19.53 0.73
N ALA A 3 -5.10 18.31 1.22
CA ALA A 3 -6.14 17.29 1.09
C ALA A 3 -7.13 17.47 2.25
N ALA A 4 -8.43 17.48 1.95
CA ALA A 4 -9.48 17.56 2.96
C ALA A 4 -9.46 16.28 3.81
N GLN A 5 -9.04 16.40 5.07
CA GLN A 5 -9.07 15.33 6.05
C GLN A 5 -10.33 15.51 6.90
N LYS A 6 -11.37 14.71 6.63
CA LYS A 6 -12.49 14.59 7.57
C LYS A 6 -12.02 13.68 8.70
N ILE A 7 -11.59 14.28 9.81
CA ILE A 7 -11.22 13.56 11.05
C ILE A 7 -12.50 12.98 11.65
N ILE A 8 -12.61 11.65 11.71
CA ILE A 8 -13.67 10.96 12.45
C ILE A 8 -13.09 10.65 13.83
N SER A 9 -13.29 11.54 14.79
CA SER A 9 -13.03 11.25 16.20
C SER A 9 -14.10 10.27 16.71
N GLY A 10 -13.78 8.98 16.74
CA GLY A 10 -14.60 7.97 17.42
C GLY A 10 -14.26 7.98 18.91
N THR A 11 -15.11 8.59 19.74
CA THR A 11 -15.05 8.44 21.19
C THR A 11 -15.43 7.01 21.57
N SER A 12 -14.56 6.37 22.35
CA SER A 12 -14.75 5.04 22.90
C SER A 12 -15.83 5.05 23.98
N SER A 13 -16.92 4.32 23.78
CA SER A 13 -17.70 3.73 24.86
C SER A 13 -17.85 2.23 24.62
N SER A 14 -17.19 1.46 25.48
CA SER A 14 -17.34 0.02 25.67
C SER A 14 -18.49 -0.24 26.68
N PRO A 15 -18.79 -1.49 27.08
CA PRO A 15 -18.97 -2.74 26.32
C PRO A 15 -20.29 -3.46 26.71
N SER A 16 -20.88 -4.30 25.85
CA SER A 16 -21.66 -5.50 26.26
C SER A 16 -22.21 -6.26 25.03
N ALA A 17 -22.37 -7.57 25.18
CA ALA A 17 -23.01 -8.54 24.28
C ALA A 17 -22.13 -9.13 23.16
N ALA A 18 -21.27 -10.07 23.56
CA ALA A 18 -20.42 -10.89 22.70
C ALA A 18 -21.13 -12.10 22.03
N ALA A 19 -22.47 -12.23 22.04
CA ALA A 19 -23.12 -13.51 21.73
C ALA A 19 -24.04 -13.56 20.47
N ALA A 20 -24.16 -12.50 19.67
CA ALA A 20 -25.11 -12.47 18.54
C ALA A 20 -24.50 -11.93 17.23
N ARG A 21 -23.27 -12.36 16.88
CA ARG A 21 -22.46 -11.64 15.89
C ARG A 21 -22.48 -12.18 14.47
N SER A 22 -22.98 -13.37 14.18
CA SER A 22 -22.78 -13.98 12.84
C SER A 22 -23.77 -13.53 11.75
N SER A 23 -24.98 -13.09 12.08
CA SER A 23 -26.02 -12.77 11.07
C SER A 23 -26.17 -11.29 10.70
N ARG A 24 -25.46 -10.36 11.37
CA ARG A 24 -25.52 -8.91 11.05
C ARG A 24 -24.41 -8.41 10.12
N PHE A 25 -23.45 -9.26 9.74
CA PHE A 25 -22.32 -8.82 8.91
C PHE A 25 -22.74 -8.45 7.48
N SER A 26 -23.85 -9.00 6.95
CA SER A 26 -24.34 -8.67 5.61
C SER A 26 -25.06 -7.32 5.56
N GLU A 27 -25.91 -7.01 6.54
CA GLU A 27 -26.65 -5.74 6.60
C GLU A 27 -25.76 -4.56 7.03
N ALA A 28 -24.77 -4.80 7.91
CA ALA A 28 -23.83 -3.77 8.33
C ALA A 28 -22.87 -3.29 7.21
N GLN A 29 -22.65 -4.10 6.16
CA GLN A 29 -21.81 -3.71 5.04
C GLN A 29 -22.48 -2.74 4.06
N ALA A 30 -23.82 -2.67 4.03
CA ALA A 30 -24.54 -1.79 3.12
C ALA A 30 -24.45 -0.31 3.54
N SER A 31 -24.33 -0.02 4.84
CA SER A 31 -24.35 1.34 5.38
C SER A 31 -23.02 2.11 5.25
N ILE A 32 -21.95 1.47 4.79
CA ILE A 32 -20.62 2.08 4.59
C ILE A 32 -20.30 2.23 3.09
N ARG A 33 -21.31 2.21 2.22
CA ARG A 33 -21.12 2.64 0.83
C ARG A 33 -21.39 4.14 0.76
N GLN A 34 -20.32 4.91 0.81
CA GLN A 34 -20.38 6.36 0.58
C GLN A 34 -20.00 6.64 -0.87
N ASP A 35 -20.86 7.35 -1.59
CA ASP A 35 -20.59 7.80 -2.94
C ASP A 35 -19.51 8.89 -2.92
N MET A 36 -18.26 8.52 -3.18
CA MET A 36 -17.15 9.45 -3.28
C MET A 36 -17.01 9.96 -4.71
N LYS A 37 -17.30 11.25 -4.92
CA LYS A 37 -17.08 11.91 -6.21
C LYS A 37 -15.62 12.34 -6.35
N PRO A 38 -14.93 12.01 -7.45
CA PRO A 38 -13.56 12.46 -7.67
C PRO A 38 -13.53 13.98 -7.88
N MET A 39 -12.61 14.67 -7.20
CA MET A 39 -12.39 16.11 -7.37
C MET A 39 -11.41 16.45 -8.49
N ARG A 40 -10.74 15.45 -9.08
CA ARG A 40 -9.80 15.62 -10.21
C ARG A 40 -10.35 14.92 -11.45
N GLY A 41 -9.84 15.33 -12.62
CA GLY A 41 -10.13 14.70 -13.91
C GLY A 41 -9.61 13.26 -14.03
N LYS A 42 -9.77 12.66 -15.21
CA LYS A 42 -9.32 11.29 -15.49
C LYS A 42 -7.79 11.20 -15.37
N GLY A 43 -7.33 10.22 -14.59
CA GLY A 43 -5.92 9.86 -14.48
C GLY A 43 -5.59 8.58 -15.26
N PRO A 44 -4.34 8.10 -15.17
CA PRO A 44 -3.95 6.81 -15.75
C PRO A 44 -4.80 5.68 -15.15
N THR A 45 -5.18 4.72 -15.99
CA THR A 45 -5.94 3.55 -15.56
C THR A 45 -5.08 2.63 -14.71
N PRO A 46 -5.60 2.10 -13.58
CA PRO A 46 -4.86 1.13 -12.78
C PRO A 46 -4.59 -0.13 -13.62
N ARG A 47 -3.39 -0.70 -13.44
CA ARG A 47 -2.92 -1.90 -14.15
C ARG A 47 -2.80 -3.04 -13.16
N VAL A 48 -3.15 -4.25 -13.62
CA VAL A 48 -2.93 -5.49 -12.89
C VAL A 48 -2.04 -6.37 -13.75
N LEU A 49 -0.99 -6.93 -13.15
CA LEU A 49 -0.04 -7.80 -13.81
C LEU A 49 0.13 -9.07 -13.00
N ALA A 50 0.11 -10.22 -13.66
CA ALA A 50 0.51 -11.50 -13.06
C ALA A 50 1.97 -11.78 -13.45
N CYS A 51 2.80 -12.05 -12.43
CA CYS A 51 4.21 -12.42 -12.61
C CYS A 51 4.40 -13.91 -12.31
N ALA A 52 5.47 -14.51 -12.84
CA ALA A 52 5.75 -15.94 -12.66
C ALA A 52 6.14 -16.27 -11.21
N ASP A 53 6.94 -15.41 -10.58
CA ASP A 53 7.40 -15.56 -9.21
C ASP A 53 7.58 -14.18 -8.53
N ALA A 54 7.89 -14.20 -7.24
CA ALA A 54 8.09 -12.98 -6.45
C ALA A 54 9.30 -12.16 -6.91
N LYS A 55 10.32 -12.80 -7.49
CA LYS A 55 11.51 -12.11 -8.00
C LYS A 55 11.19 -11.37 -9.29
N ALA A 56 10.47 -11.99 -10.22
CA ALA A 56 10.00 -11.35 -11.45
C ALA A 56 9.05 -10.20 -11.14
N GLU A 57 8.17 -10.35 -10.15
CA GLU A 57 7.33 -9.25 -9.67
C GLU A 57 8.18 -8.08 -9.15
N ALA A 58 9.13 -8.35 -8.27
CA ALA A 58 10.00 -7.32 -7.71
C ALA A 58 10.83 -6.60 -8.79
N SER A 59 11.44 -7.35 -9.70
CA SER A 59 12.23 -6.80 -10.81
C SER A 59 11.36 -5.93 -11.73
N PHE A 60 10.14 -6.38 -12.05
CA PHE A 60 9.19 -5.60 -12.85
C PHE A 60 8.83 -4.28 -12.16
N VAL A 61 8.51 -4.31 -10.87
CA VAL A 61 8.15 -3.12 -10.08
C VAL A 61 9.31 -2.13 -10.03
N VAL A 62 10.52 -2.60 -9.68
CA VAL A 62 11.73 -1.78 -9.57
C VAL A 62 12.10 -1.15 -10.91
N LYS A 63 12.06 -1.92 -12.00
CA LYS A 63 12.31 -1.41 -13.36
C LYS A 63 11.28 -0.35 -13.77
N THR A 64 10.00 -0.58 -13.47
CA THR A 64 8.94 0.38 -13.78
C THR A 64 9.16 1.70 -13.04
N VAL A 65 9.55 1.64 -11.76
CA VAL A 65 9.85 2.86 -10.98
C VAL A 65 11.04 3.61 -11.58
N GLN A 66 12.09 2.90 -12.00
CA GLN A 66 13.24 3.51 -12.66
C GLN A 66 12.85 4.20 -13.97
N GLU A 67 12.08 3.52 -14.82
CA GLU A 67 11.57 4.09 -16.08
C GLU A 67 10.72 5.34 -15.87
N MET A 68 9.90 5.36 -14.81
CA MET A 68 9.09 6.53 -14.45
C MET A 68 9.93 7.70 -13.91
N ILE A 69 11.07 7.43 -13.28
CA ILE A 69 12.02 8.46 -12.85
C ILE A 69 12.76 9.01 -14.08
N ASP A 70 13.25 8.12 -14.94
CA ASP A 70 14.06 8.49 -16.11
C ASP A 70 13.26 9.26 -17.17
N SER A 71 11.97 8.91 -17.34
CA SER A 71 11.04 9.64 -18.21
C SER A 71 10.58 10.99 -17.66
N GLY A 72 10.84 11.28 -16.37
CA GLY A 72 10.38 12.49 -15.71
C GLY A 72 8.91 12.47 -15.29
N ASP A 73 8.21 11.34 -15.46
CA ASP A 73 6.84 11.14 -14.97
C ASP A 73 6.76 11.27 -13.44
N ILE A 74 7.86 10.93 -12.75
CA ILE A 74 8.01 11.07 -11.31
C ILE A 74 9.22 11.95 -10.98
N ALA A 75 8.96 13.06 -10.27
CA ALA A 75 10.00 14.00 -9.89
C ALA A 75 10.98 13.49 -8.81
N HIS A 76 10.58 12.52 -7.98
CA HIS A 76 11.43 11.97 -6.92
C HIS A 76 10.98 10.56 -6.51
N PRO A 77 11.90 9.60 -6.26
CA PRO A 77 11.55 8.26 -5.74
C PRO A 77 10.71 8.26 -4.44
N ARG A 78 10.71 9.34 -3.67
CA ARG A 78 9.91 9.48 -2.44
C ARG A 78 8.40 9.59 -2.67
N THR A 79 7.94 9.75 -3.91
CA THR A 79 6.51 9.80 -4.24
C THR A 79 5.90 8.42 -4.52
N VAL A 80 6.73 7.37 -4.55
CA VAL A 80 6.29 5.99 -4.77
C VAL A 80 6.20 5.26 -3.42
N ALA A 81 5.13 4.49 -3.23
CA ALA A 81 4.95 3.62 -2.07
C ALA A 81 4.60 2.21 -2.53
N LEU A 82 5.30 1.22 -1.97
CA LEU A 82 5.01 -0.20 -2.18
C LEU A 82 4.27 -0.73 -0.94
N ILE A 83 3.12 -1.36 -1.15
CA ILE A 83 2.28 -1.89 -0.08
C ILE A 83 2.14 -3.39 -0.29
N TYR A 84 2.44 -4.16 0.75
CA TYR A 84 2.38 -5.62 0.75
C TYR A 84 1.61 -6.13 1.97
N ARG A 85 1.19 -7.39 1.91
CA ARG A 85 0.33 -7.98 2.94
C ARG A 85 1.12 -8.52 4.13
N THR A 86 2.30 -9.07 3.89
CA THR A 86 3.14 -9.69 4.93
C THR A 86 4.58 -9.19 4.83
N ASN A 87 5.27 -9.16 5.98
CA ASN A 87 6.66 -8.71 6.03
C ASN A 87 7.63 -9.61 5.25
N ALA A 88 7.28 -10.87 4.98
CA ALA A 88 8.12 -11.76 4.18
C ALA A 88 8.22 -11.32 2.71
N GLN A 89 7.21 -10.59 2.20
CA GLN A 89 7.19 -10.09 0.83
C GLN A 89 8.17 -8.94 0.59
N SER A 90 8.65 -8.27 1.65
CA SER A 90 9.59 -7.15 1.50
C SER A 90 10.95 -7.62 0.98
N ARG A 91 11.36 -8.86 1.28
CA ARG A 91 12.70 -9.37 0.95
C ARG A 91 13.04 -9.28 -0.54
N ALA A 92 12.17 -9.79 -1.41
CA ALA A 92 12.41 -9.78 -2.86
C ALA A 92 12.48 -8.33 -3.41
N LEU A 93 11.63 -7.44 -2.87
CA LEU A 93 11.64 -6.02 -3.23
C LEU A 93 12.93 -5.31 -2.76
N GLU A 94 13.36 -5.57 -1.52
CA GLU A 94 14.59 -5.00 -0.95
C GLU A 94 15.82 -5.46 -1.74
N GLU A 95 15.93 -6.75 -2.08
CA GLU A 95 17.03 -7.31 -2.88
C GLU A 95 17.12 -6.63 -4.26
N GLU A 96 16.00 -6.49 -4.97
CA GLU A 96 15.97 -5.85 -6.29
C GLU A 96 16.20 -4.33 -6.20
N CYS A 97 15.71 -3.65 -5.16
CA CYS A 97 16.01 -2.23 -4.93
C CYS A 97 17.52 -2.01 -4.72
N VAL A 98 18.18 -2.86 -3.93
CA VAL A 98 19.64 -2.81 -3.73
C VAL A 98 20.37 -3.08 -5.04
N ALA A 99 19.97 -4.11 -5.79
CA ALA A 99 20.59 -4.45 -7.08
C ALA A 99 20.47 -3.31 -8.10
N ALA A 100 19.35 -2.58 -8.11
CA ALA A 100 19.12 -1.44 -8.97
C ALA A 100 19.71 -0.11 -8.45
N GLY A 101 20.27 -0.08 -7.23
CA GLY A 101 20.76 1.15 -6.60
C GLY A 101 19.65 2.15 -6.24
N LEU A 102 18.40 1.70 -6.12
CA LEU A 102 17.25 2.53 -5.83
C LEU A 102 17.13 2.77 -4.32
N PRO A 103 17.15 4.03 -3.85
CA PRO A 103 17.01 4.33 -2.43
C PRO A 103 15.59 4.03 -1.95
N TYR A 104 15.47 3.15 -0.94
CA TYR A 104 14.17 2.77 -0.36
C TYR A 104 14.13 3.00 1.15
N LEU A 105 12.90 2.99 1.68
CA LEU A 105 12.65 3.08 3.12
C LEU A 105 11.53 2.13 3.50
N VAL A 106 11.84 1.19 4.40
CA VAL A 106 10.83 0.27 4.95
C VAL A 106 10.10 0.97 6.10
N ARG A 107 8.76 0.96 6.06
CA ARG A 107 7.89 1.51 7.11
C ARG A 107 7.07 0.39 7.74
N GLY A 108 7.32 0.10 9.01
CA GLY A 108 6.63 -0.94 9.79
C GLY A 108 7.44 -1.31 11.04
N GLY A 109 6.78 -1.86 12.07
CA GLY A 109 7.37 -2.10 13.39
C GLY A 109 8.49 -3.16 13.45
N ALA A 110 8.82 -3.82 12.34
CA ALA A 110 9.80 -4.91 12.29
C ALA A 110 11.13 -4.54 11.58
N GLY A 111 11.40 -3.24 11.37
CA GLY A 111 12.64 -2.75 10.75
C GLY A 111 12.83 -3.19 9.29
N THR A 112 13.98 -2.84 8.70
CA THR A 112 14.44 -3.39 7.41
C THR A 112 14.73 -4.89 7.55
N PHE A 113 14.62 -5.68 6.48
CA PHE A 113 14.92 -7.12 6.56
C PHE A 113 16.35 -7.37 7.09
N TYR A 114 17.32 -6.56 6.66
CA TYR A 114 18.71 -6.63 7.08
C TYR A 114 18.98 -6.24 8.54
N SER A 115 18.06 -5.54 9.19
CA SER A 115 18.22 -5.13 10.60
C SER A 115 17.70 -6.15 11.61
N ARG A 116 17.14 -7.28 11.16
CA ARG A 116 16.66 -8.33 12.06
C ARG A 116 17.85 -9.18 12.51
N ALA A 117 18.24 -9.02 13.76
CA ALA A 117 19.07 -10.02 14.44
C ALA A 117 18.22 -11.28 14.64
N GLU A 118 18.77 -12.43 14.24
CA GLU A 118 18.24 -13.76 14.57
C GLU A 118 18.44 -14.08 16.06
#